data_AF-A0A4Q2YZT0-F1
#
_entry.id   AF-A0A4Q2YZT0-F1
#
_cell.length_a   1.000
_cell.length_b   1.000
_cell.length_c   1.000
_cell.angle_alpha   90.00
_cell.angle_beta   90.00
_cell.angle_gamma   90.00
#
_symmetry.space_group_name_H-M   'P 1'
#
loop_
_entity.id
_entity.type
_entity.pdbx_description
1 polymer ?
#
loop_
_entity_poly.entity_id
_entity_poly.type
_entity_poly.pdbx_seq_one_letter_code
_entity_poly.pdbx_strand_id
1 'polypeptide(L)'
;MTSSEARELSHLLARIGAHLDQSVAFVHDHDTPENFIEYRRAVGKLMGDMFLDVMTPLYHRFPELLPDYLQGPHEIPAAAYLPSFYTPKPVTSTSQERGLEGT
;
A
#
# COMPACT_ATOMS: atom_id res chain seq x y z
N MET A 1 -6.01 10.88 23.66
CA MET A 1 -5.51 9.71 22.93
C MET A 1 -4.70 8.85 23.88
N THR A 2 -5.29 7.74 24.30
CA THR A 2 -4.66 6.62 25.00
C THR A 2 -3.89 5.75 24.00
N SER A 3 -3.05 4.81 24.47
CA SER A 3 -2.39 3.85 23.58
C SER A 3 -3.38 2.96 22.82
N SER A 4 -4.57 2.68 23.38
CA SER A 4 -5.61 1.92 22.67
C SER A 4 -6.18 2.71 21.51
N GLU A 5 -6.54 3.98 21.75
CA GLU A 5 -7.04 4.89 20.71
C GLU A 5 -5.98 5.13 19.62
N ALA A 6 -4.70 5.28 20.01
CA ALA A 6 -3.59 5.44 19.07
C ALA A 6 -3.38 4.19 18.20
N ARG A 7 -3.59 2.99 18.75
CA ARG A 7 -3.54 1.73 18.01
C ARG A 7 -4.65 1.64 16.98
N GLU A 8 -5.88 2.00 17.35
CA GLU A 8 -7.00 2.05 16.41
C GLU A 8 -6.73 3.03 15.26
N LEU A 9 -6.18 4.20 15.57
CA LEU A 9 -5.75 5.16 14.55
C LEU A 9 -4.62 4.61 13.66
N SER A 10 -3.61 3.93 14.24
CA SER A 10 -2.53 3.31 13.48
C SER A 10 -3.06 2.25 12.50
N HIS A 11 -4.00 1.40 12.94
CA HIS A 11 -4.66 0.42 12.08
C HIS A 11 -5.43 1.09 10.94
N LEU A 12 -6.14 2.19 11.21
CA LEU A 12 -6.84 2.97 10.19
C LEU A 12 -5.87 3.53 9.14
N LEU A 13 -4.76 4.14 9.57
CA LEU A 13 -3.75 4.72 8.68
C LEU A 13 -3.08 3.65 7.82
N ALA A 14 -2.78 2.48 8.40
CA ALA A 14 -2.26 1.34 7.66
C ALA A 14 -3.27 0.82 6.61
N ARG A 15 -4.55 0.76 6.94
CA ARG A 15 -5.61 0.41 5.98
C ARG A 15 -5.71 1.42 4.85
N ILE A 16 -5.64 2.72 5.14
CA ILE A 16 -5.65 3.77 4.11
C ILE A 16 -4.45 3.61 3.18
N GLY A 17 -3.25 3.37 3.72
CA GLY A 17 -2.06 3.07 2.91
C GLY A 17 -2.28 1.87 1.99
N ALA A 18 -2.83 0.77 2.50
CA ALA A 18 -3.15 -0.40 1.70
C ALA A 18 -4.20 -0.12 0.62
N HIS A 19 -5.21 0.70 0.89
CA HIS A 19 -6.20 1.11 -0.12
C HIS A 19 -5.61 2.00 -1.21
N LEU A 20 -4.64 2.85 -0.87
CA LEU A 20 -3.90 3.65 -1.86
C LEU A 20 -3.04 2.76 -2.76
N ASP A 21 -2.34 1.76 -2.22
CA ASP A 21 -1.62 0.78 -3.03
C ASP A 21 -2.57 -0.02 -3.94
N GLN A 22 -3.72 -0.42 -3.41
CA GLN A 22 -4.76 -1.13 -4.17
C GLN A 22 -5.37 -0.25 -5.26
N SER A 23 -5.50 1.06 -5.05
CA SER A 23 -5.99 1.97 -6.08
C SER A 23 -4.96 2.17 -7.19
N VAL A 24 -3.67 2.18 -6.87
CA VAL A 24 -2.58 2.19 -7.86
C VAL A 24 -2.62 0.93 -8.72
N ALA A 25 -2.82 -0.24 -8.09
CA ALA A 25 -2.99 -1.50 -8.83
C ALA A 25 -4.26 -1.51 -9.69
N PHE A 26 -5.35 -0.94 -9.20
CA PHE A 26 -6.59 -0.81 -9.98
C PHE A 26 -6.38 -0.01 -11.26
N VAL A 27 -5.72 1.15 -11.18
CA VAL A 27 -5.43 1.98 -12.37
C VAL A 27 -4.45 1.28 -13.30
N HIS A 28 -3.41 0.62 -12.76
CA HIS A 28 -2.50 -0.19 -13.55
C HIS A 28 -3.22 -1.23 -14.42
N ASP A 29 -4.23 -1.89 -13.87
CA ASP A 29 -4.92 -3.01 -14.52
C ASP A 29 -6.04 -2.57 -15.49
N HIS A 30 -6.44 -1.30 -15.48
CA HIS A 30 -7.61 -0.79 -16.20
C HIS A 30 -7.37 0.44 -17.07
N ASP A 31 -6.22 1.10 -16.95
CA ASP A 31 -5.92 2.34 -17.65
C ASP A 31 -4.65 2.22 -18.50
N THR A 32 -4.32 3.28 -19.23
CA THR A 32 -3.11 3.35 -20.04
C THR A 32 -1.86 3.43 -19.15
N PRO A 33 -0.69 2.97 -19.65
CA PRO A 33 0.57 3.13 -18.95
C PRO A 33 0.88 4.58 -18.56
N GLU A 34 0.53 5.54 -19.41
CA GLU A 34 0.74 6.97 -19.17
C GLU A 34 -0.10 7.45 -17.98
N ASN A 35 -1.40 7.16 -17.98
CA ASN A 35 -2.31 7.51 -16.89
C ASN A 35 -1.92 6.81 -15.58
N PHE A 36 -1.50 5.55 -15.65
CA PHE A 36 -0.97 4.82 -14.50
C PHE A 36 0.26 5.51 -13.90
N ILE A 37 1.22 5.92 -14.73
CA ILE A 37 2.44 6.58 -14.25
C ILE A 37 2.09 7.90 -13.55
N GLU A 38 1.20 8.70 -14.13
CA GLU A 38 0.74 9.96 -13.53
C GLU A 38 0.00 9.72 -12.21
N TYR A 39 -0.95 8.80 -12.19
CA TYR A 39 -1.71 8.44 -11.01
C TYR A 39 -0.82 7.91 -9.87
N ARG A 40 0.08 6.97 -10.18
CA ARG A 40 1.01 6.40 -9.20
C ARG A 40 1.91 7.47 -8.57
N ARG A 41 2.36 8.47 -9.34
CA ARG A 41 3.16 9.57 -8.79
C ARG A 41 2.35 10.41 -7.80
N ALA A 42 1.10 10.74 -8.14
CA ALA A 42 0.23 11.49 -7.25
C ALA A 42 -0.06 10.74 -5.94
N VAL A 43 -0.40 9.45 -6.03
CA VAL A 43 -0.62 8.60 -4.86
C VAL A 43 0.65 8.44 -4.03
N GLY A 44 1.81 8.23 -4.66
CA GLY A 44 3.09 8.14 -3.96
C GLY A 44 3.41 9.40 -3.16
N LYS A 45 3.11 10.59 -3.70
CA LYS A 45 3.23 11.85 -2.95
C LYS A 45 2.29 11.86 -1.74
N LEU A 46 1.02 11.52 -1.93
CA LEU A 46 0.02 11.47 -0.85
C LEU A 46 0.44 10.50 0.27
N MET A 47 0.94 9.32 -0.08
CA MET A 47 1.44 8.34 0.90
C MET A 47 2.68 8.87 1.64
N GLY A 48 3.57 9.56 0.95
CA GLY A 48 4.73 10.21 1.56
C GLY A 48 4.32 11.28 2.58
N ASP A 49 3.42 12.18 2.20
CA ASP A 49 2.88 13.21 3.08
C ASP A 49 2.17 12.58 4.30
N MET A 50 1.33 11.56 4.09
CA MET A 50 0.68 10.82 5.18
C MET A 50 1.68 10.17 6.13
N PHE A 51 2.74 9.56 5.60
CA PHE A 51 3.75 8.91 6.42
C PHE A 51 4.54 9.92 7.26
N LEU A 52 5.02 10.99 6.64
CA LEU A 52 5.88 11.99 7.29
C LEU A 52 5.10 12.87 8.27
N ASP A 53 3.92 13.33 7.88
CA ASP A 53 3.20 14.36 8.64
C ASP A 53 2.16 13.79 9.60
N VAL A 54 1.70 12.55 9.39
CA VAL A 54 0.65 11.92 10.23
C VAL A 54 1.18 10.72 11.00
N MET A 55 1.76 9.74 10.31
CA MET A 55 2.17 8.47 10.94
C MET A 55 3.44 8.65 11.79
N THR A 56 4.43 9.39 11.31
CA THR A 56 5.70 9.58 12.02
C THR A 56 5.53 10.29 13.38
N PRO A 57 4.73 11.37 13.51
CA PRO A 57 4.44 11.96 14.82
C PRO A 57 3.67 11.03 15.75
N LEU A 58 2.77 10.19 15.20
CA LEU A 58 2.06 9.18 15.98
C LEU A 58 3.05 8.18 16.59
N TYR A 59 3.99 7.67 15.81
CA TYR A 59 5.01 6.72 16.28
C TYR A 59 6.02 7.35 17.23
N HIS A 60 6.36 8.63 17.08
CA HIS A 60 7.18 9.33 18.07
C HIS A 60 6.49 9.42 19.43
N ARG A 61 5.16 9.61 19.44
CA ARG A 61 4.37 9.69 20.67
C ARG A 61 4.07 8.31 21.28
N PHE A 62 3.94 7.28 20.45
CA PHE A 62 3.63 5.91 20.83
C PHE A 62 4.60 4.93 20.13
N PRO A 63 5.86 4.84 20.58
CA PRO A 63 6.89 4.05 19.91
C PRO A 63 6.60 2.55 19.88
N GLU A 64 5.77 2.06 20.80
CA GLU A 64 5.27 0.68 20.81
C GLU A 64 4.37 0.34 19.62
N LEU A 65 3.92 1.34 18.85
CA LEU A 65 3.08 1.18 17.66
C LEU A 65 3.87 1.23 16.34
N LEU A 66 5.20 1.43 16.37
CA LEU A 66 6.00 1.42 15.16
C LEU A 66 5.88 0.04 14.48
N PRO A 67 5.43 -0.03 13.20
CA PRO A 67 5.23 -1.31 12.53
C PRO A 67 6.52 -2.10 12.31
N ASP A 68 6.42 -3.42 12.34
CA ASP A 68 7.53 -4.36 12.15
C ASP A 68 8.23 -4.26 10.77
N TYR A 69 7.47 -3.99 9.70
CA TYR A 69 8.01 -3.72 8.38
C TYR A 69 8.82 -2.41 8.30
N LEU A 70 8.74 -1.57 9.35
CA LEU A 70 9.60 -0.41 9.58
C LEU A 70 10.60 -0.64 10.72
N GLN A 71 10.88 -1.90 11.05
CA GLN A 71 11.79 -2.33 12.13
C GLN A 71 11.30 -1.95 13.54
N GLY A 72 9.99 -1.77 13.71
CA GLY A 72 9.37 -1.54 15.01
C GLY A 72 8.85 -2.82 15.69
N PRO A 73 8.30 -2.69 16.92
CA PRO A 73 7.83 -3.83 17.69
C PRO A 73 6.39 -4.26 17.38
N HIS A 74 5.66 -3.52 16.54
CA HIS A 74 4.22 -3.72 16.35
C HIS A 74 3.90 -4.51 15.08
N GLU A 75 3.31 -5.69 15.24
CA GLU A 75 2.66 -6.40 14.15
C GLU A 75 1.23 -5.87 13.97
N ILE A 76 0.92 -5.34 12.78
CA ILE A 76 -0.43 -4.90 12.45
C ILE A 76 -1.26 -6.14 12.06
N PRO A 77 -2.39 -6.43 12.74
CA PRO A 77 -3.15 -7.65 12.48
C PRO A 77 -3.74 -7.64 11.07
N ALA A 78 -3.75 -8.78 10.39
CA ALA A 78 -4.27 -8.89 9.01
C ALA A 78 -5.71 -8.35 8.84
N ALA A 79 -6.56 -8.50 9.86
CA ALA A 79 -7.92 -7.96 9.87
C ALA A 79 -7.98 -6.42 9.80
N ALA A 80 -6.90 -5.73 10.21
CA ALA A 80 -6.80 -4.28 10.07
C ALA A 80 -6.83 -3.85 8.60
N TYR A 81 -6.43 -4.70 7.65
CA TYR A 81 -6.43 -4.38 6.21
C TYR A 81 -7.75 -4.72 5.49
N LEU A 82 -8.75 -5.23 6.21
CA LEU A 82 -10.03 -5.63 5.64
C LEU A 82 -11.13 -4.56 5.87
N PRO A 83 -12.08 -4.40 4.93
CA PRO A 83 -12.14 -5.08 3.62
C PRO A 83 -11.11 -4.54 2.64
N SER A 84 -10.64 -5.41 1.72
CA SER A 84 -9.83 -4.98 0.58
C SER A 84 -10.68 -4.22 -0.43
N PHE A 85 -10.13 -3.17 -1.03
CA PHE A 85 -10.74 -2.45 -2.14
C PHE A 85 -10.56 -3.20 -3.48
N TYR A 86 -9.35 -3.70 -3.75
CA TYR A 86 -9.02 -4.31 -5.04
C TYR A 86 -8.02 -5.47 -4.92
N THR A 87 -8.16 -6.46 -5.80
CA THR A 87 -7.21 -7.57 -5.97
C THR A 87 -6.60 -7.47 -7.37
N PRO A 88 -5.28 -7.27 -7.49
CA PRO A 88 -4.61 -7.15 -8.78
C PRO A 88 -4.78 -8.41 -9.64
N LYS A 89 -4.83 -8.24 -10.97
CA LYS A 89 -4.84 -9.35 -11.92
C LYS A 89 -3.54 -10.17 -11.78
N PRO A 90 -3.60 -11.51 -11.97
CA PRO A 90 -2.39 -12.32 -12.03
C PRO A 90 -1.49 -11.81 -13.17
N VAL A 91 -0.20 -11.66 -12.90
CA VAL A 91 0.77 -11.33 -13.95
C VAL A 91 0.87 -12.54 -14.89
N THR A 92 0.20 -12.47 -16.05
CA THR A 92 0.39 -13.45 -17.13
C THR A 92 1.71 -13.17 -17.81
N SER A 93 2.76 -13.91 -17.44
CA SER A 93 4.05 -13.91 -18.11
C SER A 93 3.91 -14.34 -19.58
N THR A 94 3.58 -13.41 -20.48
CA THR A 94 3.51 -13.70 -21.93
C THR A 94 4.81 -13.27 -22.59
N SER A 95 5.89 -14.00 -22.30
CA SER A 95 7.17 -13.91 -22.98
C SER A 95 7.86 -15.27 -23.02
N GLN A 96 7.20 -16.26 -23.64
CA GLN A 96 7.86 -17.50 -24.09
C GLN A 96 6.98 -18.23 -25.13
N GLU A 97 6.69 -17.61 -26.26
CA GLU A 97 6.12 -18.32 -27.43
C GLU A 97 6.27 -17.50 -28.72
N ARG A 98 7.49 -16.99 -28.98
CA ARG A 98 7.89 -16.54 -30.32
C ARG A 98 9.35 -16.87 -30.54
N GLY A 99 9.58 -18.06 -31.10
CA GLY A 99 10.90 -18.47 -31.58
C GLY A 99 11.14 -19.95 -31.30
N LEU A 100 10.60 -20.81 -32.16
CA LEU A 100 11.21 -22.05 -32.70
C LEU A 100 10.10 -22.97 -33.25
N GLU A 101 9.39 -22.51 -34.28
CA GLU A 101 8.80 -23.41 -35.27
C GLU A 101 9.05 -22.84 -36.67
N GLY A 102 9.78 -23.62 -37.48
CA GLY A 102 9.78 -23.56 -38.95
C GLY A 102 10.58 -22.43 -39.61
N THR A 103 11.83 -22.72 -39.98
CA THR A 103 12.24 -23.11 -41.36
C THR A 103 13.74 -23.33 -41.40
#